data_AF-A0A2D7RWI2-F1
#
_entry.id   AF-A0A2D7RWI2-F1
#
_cell.length_a   1.000
_cell.length_b   1.000
_cell.length_c   1.000
_cell.angle_alpha   90.00
_cell.angle_beta   90.00
_cell.angle_gamma   90.00
#
_symmetry.space_group_name_H-M   'P 1'
#
loop_
_entity.id
_entity.type
_entity.pdbx_description
1 polymer ?
#
loop_
_entity_poly.entity_id
_entity_poly.type
_entity_poly.pdbx_seq_one_letter_code
_entity_poly.pdbx_strand_id
1 'polypeptide(L)'
;MTVTDAAADATPKGVGDPILDLLNGFIVQLRAAGLPVSLTENLDAMQAIRHVPLEDRETFKYALAATLVKHHNHWKAFETVFEVYFSLRGDDYQIGDELVELPEMDDDEQGDQQGSGDQQGGGGENLTPEELAEMLYQSLMRGDQQMMRGVARQAVKRYAGMEPGRPVGGTYYLYRTLRNLDIDGVLERLLEQEQNEDGEAPSDFEQRLARDEYQSRANQLQQEIEAEIRRRLVADRGVEAMAKTLRKPLPEDVDFMHASREEMASLRKAIWPLTRKLAARLQR
;
A
#
# COMPACT_ATOMS: atom_id res chain seq x y z
N MET A 1 -1.93 51.14 -32.48
CA MET A 1 -3.29 50.59 -32.32
C MET A 1 -3.18 49.13 -32.75
N THR A 2 -3.42 48.21 -31.80
CA THR A 2 -3.68 46.74 -31.94
C THR A 2 -2.61 45.88 -32.65
N VAL A 3 -1.76 45.06 -32.01
CA VAL A 3 -1.96 43.92 -31.08
C VAL A 3 -2.64 42.70 -31.75
N THR A 4 -1.93 41.55 -31.68
CA THR A 4 -2.37 40.12 -31.80
C THR A 4 -2.84 39.64 -33.19
N ASP A 5 -2.62 38.41 -33.65
CA ASP A 5 -2.79 37.12 -32.98
C ASP A 5 -2.14 36.01 -33.87
N ALA A 6 -1.15 35.25 -33.38
CA ALA A 6 -1.27 33.85 -32.97
C ALA A 6 -2.08 32.90 -33.89
N ALA A 7 -1.38 31.94 -34.49
CA ALA A 7 -1.86 30.59 -34.75
C ALA A 7 -0.62 29.68 -34.86
N ALA A 8 -0.13 29.20 -33.72
CA ALA A 8 -0.49 27.88 -33.20
C ALA A 8 0.40 26.80 -33.83
N ASP A 9 1.65 26.75 -33.37
CA ASP A 9 2.43 25.53 -33.37
C ASP A 9 1.74 24.57 -32.39
N ALA A 10 1.22 23.48 -32.94
CA ALA A 10 0.35 22.55 -32.27
C ALA A 10 1.17 21.64 -31.35
N THR A 11 1.33 22.05 -30.09
CA THR A 11 1.75 21.10 -29.04
C THR A 11 0.54 20.21 -28.72
N PRO A 12 0.64 18.88 -28.85
CA PRO A 12 -0.48 18.00 -28.53
C PRO A 12 -0.84 18.14 -27.05
N LYS A 13 -2.14 18.37 -26.82
CA LYS A 13 -2.73 18.39 -25.48
C LYS A 13 -2.70 16.98 -24.88
N GLY A 14 -2.23 16.90 -23.64
CA GLY A 14 -2.61 15.84 -22.71
C GLY A 14 -1.50 14.86 -22.38
N VAL A 15 -0.71 15.19 -21.36
CA VAL A 15 -0.20 14.34 -20.27
C VAL A 15 0.38 15.37 -19.28
N GLY A 16 -0.19 15.53 -18.09
CA GLY A 16 0.50 16.28 -17.04
C GLY A 16 1.82 15.57 -16.77
N ASP A 17 2.91 16.31 -16.56
CA ASP A 17 4.23 15.71 -16.29
C ASP A 17 4.05 14.60 -15.24
N PRO A 18 4.41 13.33 -15.52
CA PRO A 18 4.14 12.18 -14.64
C PRO A 18 4.63 12.41 -13.21
N ILE A 19 5.70 13.20 -13.08
CA ILE A 19 6.29 13.63 -11.82
C ILE A 19 5.41 14.62 -11.06
N LEU A 20 4.67 15.51 -11.74
CA LEU A 20 3.73 16.44 -11.08
C LEU A 20 2.56 15.67 -10.47
N ASP A 21 2.04 14.67 -11.17
CA ASP A 21 0.95 13.83 -10.66
C ASP A 21 1.42 12.97 -9.49
N LEU A 22 2.65 12.44 -9.57
CA LEU A 22 3.31 11.75 -8.47
C LEU A 22 3.42 12.63 -7.23
N LEU A 23 3.91 13.86 -7.36
CA LEU A 23 4.11 14.78 -6.24
C LEU A 23 2.80 15.28 -5.65
N ASN A 24 1.81 15.57 -6.49
CA ASN A 24 0.49 15.96 -6.01
C ASN A 24 -0.16 14.84 -5.21
N GLY A 25 -0.07 13.59 -5.67
CA GLY A 25 -0.55 12.45 -4.89
C GLY A 25 0.21 12.25 -3.58
N PHE A 26 1.52 12.52 -3.55
CA PHE A 26 2.32 12.41 -2.32
C PHE A 26 1.87 13.44 -1.27
N ILE A 27 1.64 14.68 -1.71
CA ILE A 27 1.18 15.77 -0.86
C ILE A 27 -0.22 15.50 -0.29
N VAL A 28 -1.09 14.86 -1.07
CA VAL A 28 -2.40 14.40 -0.58
C VAL A 28 -2.22 13.38 0.55
N GLN A 29 -1.30 12.43 0.42
CA GLN A 29 -1.03 11.44 1.48
C GLN A 29 -0.42 12.08 2.73
N LEU A 30 0.49 13.04 2.58
CA LEU A 30 1.05 13.78 3.72
C LEU A 30 -0.04 14.52 4.51
N ARG A 31 -0.98 15.18 3.80
CA ARG A 31 -2.12 15.85 4.44
C ARG A 31 -3.05 14.85 5.13
N ALA A 32 -3.32 13.70 4.51
CA ALA A 32 -4.12 12.64 5.11
C ALA A 32 -3.46 12.06 6.39
N ALA A 33 -2.13 12.04 6.43
CA ALA A 33 -1.35 11.65 7.61
C ALA A 33 -1.21 12.75 8.67
N GLY A 34 -1.89 13.89 8.49
CA GLY A 34 -1.91 14.99 9.45
C GLY A 34 -0.75 15.98 9.31
N LEU A 35 0.06 15.90 8.25
CA LEU A 35 1.07 16.93 7.99
C LEU A 35 0.43 18.15 7.31
N PRO A 36 0.54 19.34 7.89
CA PRO A 36 0.01 20.56 7.30
C PRO A 36 0.93 21.01 6.15
N VAL A 37 0.58 20.60 4.92
CA VAL A 37 1.29 21.01 3.69
C VAL A 37 0.50 22.09 2.95
N SER A 38 1.06 23.28 2.78
CA SER A 38 0.47 24.42 2.06
C SER A 38 0.66 24.34 0.55
N LEU A 39 0.02 25.24 -0.18
CA LEU A 39 0.22 25.38 -1.64
C LEU A 39 1.61 25.91 -1.97
N THR A 40 2.15 26.82 -1.15
CA THR A 40 3.49 27.39 -1.37
C THR A 40 4.56 26.31 -1.22
N GLU A 41 4.43 25.43 -0.22
CA GLU A 41 5.34 24.31 -0.01
C GLU A 41 5.28 23.28 -1.14
N ASN A 42 4.09 23.05 -1.71
CA ASN A 42 3.95 22.22 -2.91
C ASN A 42 4.77 22.83 -4.07
N LEU A 43 4.62 24.13 -4.33
CA LEU A 43 5.37 24.81 -5.39
C LEU A 43 6.88 24.75 -5.15
N ASP A 44 7.32 24.97 -3.90
CA ASP A 44 8.73 24.91 -3.51
C ASP A 44 9.31 23.50 -3.70
N ALA A 45 8.56 22.46 -3.32
CA ALA A 45 8.93 21.06 -3.54
C ALA A 45 9.08 20.74 -5.03
N MET A 46 8.16 21.22 -5.86
CA MET A 46 8.18 21.00 -7.31
C MET A 46 9.33 21.73 -7.99
N GLN A 47 9.76 22.87 -7.45
CA GLN A 47 10.93 23.58 -7.93
C GLN A 47 12.22 22.89 -7.47
N ALA A 48 12.29 22.44 -6.22
CA ALA A 48 13.46 21.77 -5.66
C ALA A 48 13.81 20.47 -6.39
N ILE A 49 12.81 19.65 -6.71
CA ILE A 49 13.02 18.34 -7.35
C ILE A 49 13.62 18.45 -8.75
N ARG A 50 13.41 19.57 -9.46
CA ARG A 50 14.05 19.81 -10.78
C ARG A 50 15.58 19.84 -10.72
N HIS A 51 16.14 20.02 -9.53
CA HIS A 51 17.58 20.10 -9.30
C HIS A 51 18.14 18.86 -8.59
N VAL A 52 17.31 17.84 -8.34
CA VAL A 52 17.67 16.64 -7.59
C VAL A 52 17.70 15.44 -8.54
N PRO A 53 18.78 14.64 -8.53
CA PRO A 53 18.82 13.38 -9.27
C PRO A 53 17.74 12.44 -8.72
N LEU A 54 16.82 11.99 -9.58
CA LEU A 54 15.72 11.09 -9.18
C LEU A 54 16.19 9.66 -8.84
N GLU A 55 17.38 9.31 -9.33
CA GLU A 55 18.09 8.05 -9.09
C GLU A 55 18.56 7.94 -7.63
N ASP A 56 18.80 9.08 -6.98
CA ASP A 56 19.25 9.16 -5.60
C ASP A 56 18.05 9.37 -4.67
N ARG A 57 17.49 8.24 -4.22
CA ARG A 57 16.33 8.19 -3.33
C ARG A 57 16.55 8.97 -2.04
N GLU A 58 17.74 8.93 -1.45
CA GLU A 58 18.02 9.65 -0.21
C GLU A 58 18.01 11.15 -0.45
N THR A 59 18.72 11.63 -1.48
CA THR A 59 18.74 13.05 -1.83
C THR A 59 17.34 13.55 -2.20
N PHE A 60 16.55 12.74 -2.91
CA PHE A 60 15.15 13.04 -3.22
C PHE A 60 14.26 13.15 -1.96
N LYS A 61 14.40 12.21 -1.02
CA LYS A 61 13.70 12.23 0.28
C LYS A 61 14.01 13.51 1.05
N TYR A 62 15.29 13.85 1.18
CA TYR A 62 15.72 15.01 1.96
C TYR A 62 15.34 16.34 1.30
N ALA A 63 15.35 16.44 -0.03
CA ALA A 63 14.88 17.62 -0.75
C ALA A 63 13.38 17.89 -0.56
N LEU A 64 12.58 16.82 -0.58
CA LEU A 64 11.15 16.90 -0.26
C LEU A 64 10.91 17.23 1.21
N ALA A 65 11.67 16.64 2.12
CA ALA A 65 11.53 16.95 3.53
C ALA A 65 11.87 18.42 3.83
N ALA A 66 12.93 18.95 3.21
CA ALA A 66 13.37 20.33 3.39
C ALA A 66 12.34 21.37 2.93
N THR A 67 11.46 21.01 1.99
CA THR A 67 10.42 21.89 1.44
C THR A 67 9.05 21.67 2.08
N LEU A 68 8.76 20.47 2.57
CA LEU A 68 7.43 20.08 3.07
C LEU A 68 7.33 19.96 4.60
N VAL A 69 8.44 19.88 5.34
CA VAL A 69 8.46 19.65 6.79
C VAL A 69 8.89 20.91 7.54
N LYS A 70 7.93 21.63 8.12
CA LYS A 70 8.17 22.85 8.93
C LYS A 70 8.59 22.60 10.37
N HIS A 71 8.17 21.47 10.94
CA HIS A 71 8.35 21.16 12.35
C HIS A 71 8.92 19.76 12.51
N HIS A 72 9.93 19.64 13.38
CA HIS A 72 10.63 18.37 13.61
C HIS A 72 9.69 17.24 14.09
N ASN A 73 8.61 17.55 14.79
CA ASN A 73 7.60 16.56 15.21
C ASN A 73 6.93 15.85 14.03
N HIS A 74 6.86 16.47 12.85
CA HIS A 74 6.29 15.87 11.64
C HIS A 74 7.30 15.02 10.86
N TRP A 75 8.58 15.02 11.25
CA TRP A 75 9.63 14.24 10.58
C TRP A 75 9.28 12.76 10.48
N LYS A 76 8.93 12.12 11.62
CA LYS A 76 8.61 10.69 11.66
C LYS A 76 7.38 10.34 10.80
N ALA A 77 6.41 11.24 10.71
CA ALA A 77 5.20 11.05 9.91
C ALA A 77 5.49 11.24 8.41
N PHE A 78 6.28 12.26 8.04
CA PHE A 78 6.77 12.45 6.68
C PHE A 78 7.55 11.24 6.19
N GLU A 79 8.54 10.80 6.97
CA GLU A 79 9.39 9.65 6.63
C GLU A 79 8.55 8.40 6.41
N THR A 80 7.61 8.14 7.31
CA THR A 80 6.65 7.04 7.20
C THR A 80 5.84 7.10 5.89
N VAL A 81 5.27 8.26 5.54
CA VAL A 81 4.45 8.41 4.34
C VAL A 81 5.30 8.36 3.07
N PHE A 82 6.52 8.91 3.10
CA PHE A 82 7.46 8.87 1.99
C PHE A 82 7.83 7.43 1.65
N GLU A 83 8.26 6.64 2.64
CA GLU A 83 8.63 5.25 2.42
C GLU A 83 7.44 4.46 1.85
N VAL A 84 6.22 4.64 2.38
CA VAL A 84 5.00 3.99 1.87
C VAL A 84 4.68 4.39 0.43
N TYR A 85 4.64 5.70 0.16
CA TYR A 85 4.13 6.24 -1.09
C TYR A 85 5.03 5.94 -2.29
N PHE A 86 6.36 5.94 -2.06
CA PHE A 86 7.36 5.69 -3.09
C PHE A 86 7.88 4.25 -3.09
N SER A 87 7.55 3.41 -2.11
CA SER A 87 7.78 1.95 -2.16
C SER A 87 6.74 1.22 -3.03
N LEU A 88 5.48 1.67 -3.01
CA LEU A 88 4.38 1.14 -3.85
C LEU A 88 4.53 1.37 -5.36
N ARG A 89 5.56 2.12 -5.77
CA ARG A 89 5.77 2.57 -7.16
C ARG A 89 7.18 2.26 -7.67
N GLY A 90 7.93 1.40 -6.96
CA GLY A 90 9.31 1.05 -7.28
C GLY A 90 9.42 -0.25 -8.09
N ASP A 91 9.47 -0.09 -9.41
CA ASP A 91 10.47 -0.63 -10.35
C ASP A 91 10.36 0.36 -11.52
N ASP A 92 11.33 1.26 -11.69
CA ASP A 92 11.17 2.55 -12.38
C ASP A 92 10.33 2.54 -13.69
N TYR A 93 9.10 3.07 -13.60
CA TYR A 93 8.24 3.55 -14.71
C TYR A 93 8.30 2.81 -16.07
N GLN A 94 7.49 1.75 -16.29
CA GLN A 94 7.04 1.43 -17.66
C GLN A 94 5.57 1.00 -17.80
N ILE A 95 4.98 1.58 -18.85
CA ILE A 95 3.68 1.36 -19.46
C ILE A 95 3.83 0.21 -20.46
N GLY A 96 2.87 -0.72 -20.48
CA GLY A 96 2.80 -1.79 -21.49
C GLY A 96 1.63 -2.72 -21.22
N ASP A 97 0.54 -2.47 -21.93
CA ASP A 97 -0.70 -3.23 -21.98
C ASP A 97 -0.46 -4.66 -22.48
N GLU A 98 -0.84 -5.66 -21.69
CA GLU A 98 -1.24 -6.99 -22.19
C GLU A 98 -2.05 -7.71 -21.10
N LEU A 99 -3.38 -7.58 -21.18
CA LEU A 99 -4.33 -8.45 -20.50
C LEU A 99 -4.06 -9.90 -20.92
N VAL A 100 -3.72 -10.75 -19.96
CA VAL A 100 -3.82 -12.21 -20.13
C VAL A 100 -5.14 -12.65 -19.51
N GLU A 101 -6.09 -13.03 -20.38
CA GLU A 101 -7.32 -13.73 -20.00
C GLU A 101 -6.97 -15.08 -19.35
N LEU A 102 -7.51 -15.33 -18.16
CA LEU A 102 -7.48 -16.65 -17.53
C LEU A 102 -8.76 -17.40 -17.94
N PRO A 103 -8.66 -18.69 -18.35
CA PRO A 103 -9.81 -19.48 -18.77
C PRO A 103 -10.67 -19.89 -17.56
N GLU A 104 -11.99 -19.88 -17.76
CA GLU A 104 -12.97 -20.47 -16.85
C GLU A 104 -12.69 -21.97 -16.69
N MET A 105 -12.62 -22.46 -15.45
CA MET A 105 -12.73 -23.88 -15.14
C MET A 105 -13.99 -24.09 -14.30
N ASP A 106 -15.02 -24.64 -14.95
CA ASP A 106 -16.04 -25.45 -14.31
C ASP A 106 -15.36 -26.69 -13.70
N ASP A 107 -15.76 -27.07 -12.49
CA ASP A 107 -16.10 -28.47 -12.26
C ASP A 107 -17.04 -28.61 -11.05
N ASP A 108 -18.14 -29.31 -11.34
CA ASP A 108 -19.14 -29.79 -10.41
C ASP A 108 -18.62 -30.99 -9.58
N GLU A 109 -19.45 -31.37 -8.62
CA GLU A 109 -19.57 -32.71 -8.01
C GLU A 109 -18.99 -32.99 -6.60
N GLN A 110 -19.95 -32.89 -5.65
CA GLN A 110 -20.37 -33.93 -4.70
C GLN A 110 -19.49 -34.29 -3.49
N GLY A 111 -20.13 -34.22 -2.31
CA GLY A 111 -19.66 -34.91 -1.10
C GLY A 111 -20.35 -34.46 0.18
N ASP A 112 -21.61 -34.86 0.36
CA ASP A 112 -22.39 -34.71 1.61
C ASP A 112 -21.72 -35.47 2.78
N GLN A 113 -21.40 -34.78 3.88
CA GLN A 113 -21.41 -35.41 5.20
C GLN A 113 -21.52 -34.40 6.35
N GLN A 114 -22.71 -34.38 6.96
CA GLN A 114 -22.97 -33.79 8.27
C GLN A 114 -22.18 -34.52 9.36
N GLY A 115 -21.52 -33.74 10.21
CA GLY A 115 -20.94 -34.21 11.46
C GLY A 115 -20.77 -33.05 12.41
N SER A 116 -21.82 -32.73 13.17
CA SER A 116 -21.72 -31.88 14.35
C SER A 116 -20.76 -32.52 15.34
N GLY A 117 -19.61 -31.88 15.54
CA GLY A 117 -18.66 -32.19 16.57
C GLY A 117 -18.13 -30.88 17.12
N ASP A 118 -18.70 -30.46 18.24
CA ASP A 118 -18.18 -29.42 19.11
C ASP A 118 -16.78 -29.88 19.57
N GLN A 119 -15.76 -29.46 18.83
CA GLN A 119 -14.37 -29.78 19.10
C GLN A 119 -13.67 -28.50 19.53
N GLN A 120 -13.94 -28.18 20.79
CA GLN A 120 -13.16 -27.30 21.64
C GLN A 120 -11.72 -27.87 21.69
N GLY A 121 -10.88 -27.41 20.76
CA GLY A 121 -9.46 -27.75 20.64
C GLY A 121 -8.59 -26.59 21.14
N GLY A 122 -7.66 -26.90 22.04
CA GLY A 122 -6.94 -25.92 22.84
C GLY A 122 -5.93 -25.04 22.10
N GLY A 123 -5.66 -23.89 22.70
CA GLY A 123 -4.31 -23.33 22.77
C GLY A 123 -3.65 -22.91 21.46
N GLY A 124 -4.20 -21.91 20.77
CA GLY A 124 -3.35 -21.07 19.94
C GLY A 124 -2.49 -20.20 20.85
N GLU A 125 -1.39 -20.74 21.40
CA GLU A 125 -0.37 -19.94 22.09
C GLU A 125 -0.01 -18.79 21.15
N ASN A 126 -0.27 -17.56 21.61
CA ASN A 126 0.14 -16.38 20.88
C ASN A 126 1.67 -16.38 20.90
N LEU A 127 2.29 -16.90 19.84
CA LEU A 127 3.73 -16.84 19.64
C LEU A 127 4.25 -15.45 20.03
N THR A 128 5.26 -15.45 20.88
CA THR A 128 5.97 -14.26 21.29
C THR A 128 6.62 -13.58 20.07
N PRO A 129 6.92 -12.27 20.14
CA PRO A 129 7.69 -11.60 19.09
C PRO A 129 8.98 -12.33 18.74
N GLU A 130 9.66 -12.84 19.75
CA GLU A 130 10.94 -13.55 19.63
C GLU A 130 10.76 -14.89 18.90
N GLU A 131 9.73 -15.68 19.26
CA GLU A 131 9.43 -16.93 18.56
C GLU A 131 8.99 -16.69 17.11
N LEU A 132 8.25 -15.60 16.84
CA LEU A 132 7.88 -15.23 15.48
C LEU A 132 9.10 -14.83 14.65
N ALA A 133 10.04 -14.10 15.23
CA ALA A 133 11.30 -13.74 14.58
C ALA A 133 12.16 -14.97 14.29
N GLU A 134 12.21 -15.93 15.21
CA GLU A 134 12.94 -17.20 15.00
C GLU A 134 12.27 -18.05 13.91
N MET A 135 10.95 -18.16 13.89
CA MET A 135 10.24 -18.84 12.79
C MET A 135 10.45 -18.15 11.45
N LEU A 136 10.45 -16.81 11.42
CA LEU A 136 10.74 -16.03 10.22
C LEU A 136 12.14 -16.38 9.70
N TYR A 137 13.14 -16.32 10.58
CA TYR A 137 14.51 -16.70 10.28
C TYR A 137 14.60 -18.13 9.70
N GLN A 138 14.02 -19.13 10.37
CA GLN A 138 14.05 -20.51 9.90
C GLN A 138 13.31 -20.71 8.57
N SER A 139 12.20 -20.00 8.36
CA SER A 139 11.43 -20.08 7.12
C SER A 139 12.20 -19.56 5.92
N LEU A 140 12.94 -18.46 6.09
CA LEU A 140 13.75 -17.85 5.06
C LEU A 140 15.06 -18.61 4.85
N MET A 141 15.68 -19.15 5.92
CA MET A 141 16.87 -19.99 5.84
C MET A 141 16.62 -21.27 5.03
N ARG A 142 15.47 -21.94 5.25
CA ARG A 142 15.14 -23.22 4.61
C ARG A 142 14.32 -23.09 3.33
N GLY A 143 13.80 -21.90 3.02
CA GLY A 143 12.86 -21.70 1.92
C GLY A 143 11.53 -22.44 2.13
N ASP A 144 11.11 -22.65 3.39
CA ASP A 144 9.92 -23.44 3.70
C ASP A 144 8.64 -22.59 3.52
N GLN A 145 7.95 -22.83 2.39
CA GLN A 145 6.70 -22.12 2.06
C GLN A 145 5.56 -22.34 3.08
N GLN A 146 5.48 -23.52 3.72
CA GLN A 146 4.43 -23.76 4.72
C GLN A 146 4.71 -22.96 5.98
N MET A 147 5.98 -22.88 6.38
CA MET A 147 6.41 -22.05 7.49
C MET A 147 6.20 -20.56 7.18
N MET A 148 6.52 -20.09 5.97
CA MET A 148 6.26 -18.70 5.54
C MET A 148 4.77 -18.35 5.63
N ARG A 149 3.87 -19.25 5.22
CA ARG A 149 2.42 -19.07 5.39
C ARG A 149 2.01 -18.95 6.86
N GLY A 150 2.62 -19.75 7.73
CA GLY A 150 2.40 -19.67 9.18
C GLY A 150 2.84 -18.32 9.75
N VAL A 151 4.05 -17.88 9.39
CA VAL A 151 4.62 -16.57 9.76
C VAL A 151 3.71 -15.45 9.28
N ALA A 152 3.26 -15.47 8.02
CA ALA A 152 2.36 -14.47 7.45
C ALA A 152 1.05 -14.35 8.25
N ARG A 153 0.39 -15.48 8.57
CA ARG A 153 -0.83 -15.48 9.39
C ARG A 153 -0.63 -14.85 10.76
N GLN A 154 0.47 -15.20 11.43
CA GLN A 154 0.76 -14.70 12.77
C GLN A 154 1.18 -13.23 12.75
N ALA A 155 1.99 -12.83 11.78
CA ALA A 155 2.41 -11.43 11.57
C ALA A 155 1.19 -10.53 11.32
N VAL A 156 0.27 -10.92 10.42
CA VAL A 156 -0.96 -10.15 10.16
C VAL A 156 -1.85 -10.09 11.41
N LYS A 157 -2.01 -11.21 12.13
CA LYS A 157 -2.79 -11.24 13.38
C LYS A 157 -2.25 -10.28 14.43
N ARG A 158 -0.93 -10.20 14.56
CA ARG A 158 -0.27 -9.41 15.60
C ARG A 158 -0.12 -7.93 15.23
N TYR A 159 0.32 -7.65 14.01
CA TYR A 159 0.81 -6.33 13.64
C TYR A 159 -0.16 -5.52 12.76
N ALA A 160 -1.01 -6.17 11.96
CA ALA A 160 -1.91 -5.45 11.06
C ALA A 160 -2.93 -4.59 11.84
N GLY A 161 -3.35 -5.02 13.04
CA GLY A 161 -4.36 -4.30 13.82
C GLY A 161 -5.66 -4.12 13.05
N MET A 162 -6.13 -5.21 12.43
CA MET A 162 -7.40 -5.26 11.72
C MET A 162 -8.55 -5.21 12.73
N GLU A 163 -9.46 -4.26 12.52
CA GLU A 163 -10.68 -4.10 13.30
C GLU A 163 -11.87 -4.31 12.36
N PRO A 164 -12.83 -5.19 12.73
CA PRO A 164 -14.00 -5.46 11.89
C PRO A 164 -14.75 -4.18 11.52
N GLY A 165 -15.10 -4.04 10.24
CA GLY A 165 -15.90 -2.90 9.75
C GLY A 165 -15.15 -1.57 9.60
N ARG A 166 -13.86 -1.49 9.95
CA ARG A 166 -13.07 -0.27 9.75
C ARG A 166 -12.77 -0.09 8.26
N PRO A 167 -13.04 1.07 7.61
CA PRO A 167 -12.88 1.25 6.16
C PRO A 167 -11.42 1.56 5.79
N VAL A 168 -10.53 0.59 5.99
CA VAL A 168 -9.10 0.74 5.66
C VAL A 168 -8.73 -0.21 4.53
N GLY A 169 -7.99 0.30 3.54
CA GLY A 169 -7.50 -0.49 2.41
C GLY A 169 -6.46 -1.53 2.81
N GLY A 170 -6.36 -2.62 2.05
CA GLY A 170 -5.40 -3.71 2.29
C GLY A 170 -3.95 -3.27 2.37
N THR A 171 -3.57 -2.27 1.57
CA THR A 171 -2.20 -1.72 1.52
C THR A 171 -1.72 -1.17 2.86
N TYR A 172 -2.61 -0.55 3.64
CA TYR A 172 -2.26 -0.03 4.96
C TYR A 172 -1.92 -1.15 5.95
N TYR A 173 -2.69 -2.24 5.91
CA TYR A 173 -2.44 -3.41 6.76
C TYR A 173 -1.13 -4.10 6.37
N LEU A 174 -0.78 -4.12 5.08
CA LEU A 174 0.48 -4.68 4.59
C LEU A 174 1.66 -3.86 5.12
N TYR A 175 1.64 -2.55 4.91
CA TYR A 175 2.68 -1.65 5.43
C TYR A 175 2.87 -1.80 6.94
N ARG A 176 1.77 -1.75 7.71
CA ARG A 176 1.83 -1.86 9.17
C ARG A 176 2.38 -3.21 9.63
N THR A 177 2.09 -4.28 8.88
CA THR A 177 2.62 -5.62 9.18
C THR A 177 4.12 -5.68 8.88
N LEU A 178 4.55 -5.28 7.69
CA LEU A 178 5.96 -5.30 7.27
C LEU A 178 6.83 -4.39 8.13
N ARG A 179 6.36 -3.20 8.50
CA ARG A 179 7.13 -2.28 9.36
C ARG A 179 7.48 -2.89 10.72
N ASN A 180 6.62 -3.74 11.26
CA ASN A 180 6.85 -4.38 12.56
C ASN A 180 7.46 -5.78 12.42
N LEU A 181 7.60 -6.29 11.19
CA LEU A 181 8.21 -7.56 10.87
C LEU A 181 9.61 -7.24 10.33
N ASP A 182 10.63 -7.45 11.15
CA ASP A 182 12.03 -7.09 10.83
C ASP A 182 12.65 -8.03 9.78
N ILE A 183 12.13 -7.99 8.55
CA ILE A 183 12.60 -8.82 7.44
C ILE A 183 14.04 -8.46 7.08
N ASP A 184 14.34 -7.16 7.02
CA ASP A 184 15.67 -6.67 6.64
C ASP A 184 16.75 -7.12 7.64
N GLY A 185 16.48 -7.03 8.95
CA GLY A 185 17.39 -7.53 9.98
C GLY A 185 17.57 -9.05 9.93
N VAL A 186 16.53 -9.81 9.56
CA VAL A 186 16.64 -11.26 9.36
C VAL A 186 17.47 -11.59 8.11
N LEU A 187 17.31 -10.85 7.02
CA LEU A 187 18.10 -11.01 5.80
C LEU A 187 19.59 -10.75 6.05
N GLU A 188 19.91 -9.67 6.77
CA GLU A 188 21.28 -9.35 7.16
C GLU A 188 21.89 -10.49 7.99
N ARG A 189 21.16 -10.98 8.99
CA ARG A 189 21.59 -12.11 9.82
C ARG A 189 21.80 -13.41 9.03
N LEU A 190 20.98 -13.69 8.03
CA LEU A 190 21.13 -14.88 7.17
C LEU A 190 22.40 -14.80 6.33
N LEU A 191 22.63 -13.63 5.71
CA LEU A 191 23.83 -13.39 4.90
C LEU A 191 25.12 -13.43 5.73
N GLU A 192 25.09 -12.91 6.96
CA GLU A 192 26.22 -13.02 7.88
C GLU A 192 26.51 -14.47 8.28
N GLN A 193 25.48 -15.28 8.49
CA GLN A 193 25.68 -16.68 8.88
C GLN A 193 26.27 -17.51 7.73
N GLU A 194 25.78 -17.33 6.51
CA GLU A 194 26.29 -18.05 5.34
C GLU A 194 27.75 -17.70 5.03
N GLN A 195 28.16 -16.45 5.24
CA GLN A 195 29.56 -16.05 5.14
C GLN A 195 30.48 -16.72 6.16
N ASN A 196 29.94 -17.16 7.30
CA ASN A 196 30.72 -17.75 8.39
C ASN A 196 30.71 -19.29 8.39
N GLU A 197 29.83 -19.95 7.63
CA GLU A 197 29.67 -21.41 7.64
C GLU A 197 30.77 -22.15 6.84
N ASP A 198 31.33 -21.55 5.78
CA ASP A 198 32.23 -22.27 4.87
C ASP A 198 33.73 -22.21 5.22
N GLY A 199 34.15 -21.40 6.21
CA GLY A 199 35.54 -21.31 6.67
C GLY A 199 36.56 -20.74 5.65
N GLU A 200 36.25 -20.81 4.35
CA GLU A 200 36.82 -20.01 3.27
C GLU A 200 35.91 -18.81 2.98
N ALA A 201 36.51 -17.68 2.62
CA ALA A 201 35.74 -16.50 2.24
C ALA A 201 34.96 -16.79 0.94
N PRO A 202 33.61 -16.70 0.95
CA PRO A 202 32.81 -16.98 -0.23
C PRO A 202 33.19 -16.06 -1.39
N SER A 203 33.11 -16.57 -2.61
CA SER A 203 33.37 -15.78 -3.81
C SER A 203 32.34 -14.66 -3.98
N ASP A 204 32.68 -13.61 -4.72
CA ASP A 204 31.75 -12.51 -5.04
C ASP A 204 30.46 -13.02 -5.70
N PHE A 205 30.57 -14.06 -6.52
CA PHE A 205 29.43 -14.70 -7.16
C PHE A 205 28.52 -15.42 -6.16
N GLU A 206 29.08 -16.21 -5.24
CA GLU A 206 28.31 -16.92 -4.21
C GLU A 206 27.59 -15.95 -3.28
N GLN A 207 28.25 -14.86 -2.87
CA GLN A 207 27.63 -13.82 -2.04
C GLN A 207 26.43 -13.17 -2.74
N ARG A 208 26.56 -12.87 -4.04
CA ARG A 208 25.46 -12.30 -4.84
C ARG A 208 24.32 -13.30 -5.02
N LEU A 209 24.64 -14.56 -5.27
CA LEU A 209 23.64 -15.62 -5.44
C LEU A 209 22.83 -15.84 -4.16
N ALA A 210 23.49 -15.93 -3.00
CA ALA A 210 22.84 -16.06 -1.69
C ALA A 210 21.91 -14.87 -1.40
N ARG A 211 22.38 -13.66 -1.69
CA ARG A 211 21.58 -12.43 -1.56
C ARG A 211 20.33 -12.47 -2.40
N ASP A 212 20.46 -12.80 -3.68
CA ASP A 212 19.33 -12.86 -4.60
C ASP A 212 18.33 -13.96 -4.18
N GLU A 213 18.82 -15.09 -3.68
CA GLU A 213 17.99 -16.18 -3.19
C GLU A 213 17.18 -15.79 -1.94
N TYR A 214 17.81 -15.22 -0.92
CA TYR A 214 17.06 -14.77 0.27
C TYR A 214 16.11 -13.62 -0.05
N GLN A 215 16.49 -12.70 -0.95
CA GLN A 215 15.61 -11.63 -1.38
C GLN A 215 14.36 -12.20 -2.08
N SER A 216 14.53 -13.21 -2.94
CA SER A 216 13.42 -13.93 -3.57
C SER A 216 12.50 -14.58 -2.52
N ARG A 217 13.06 -15.24 -1.51
CA ARG A 217 12.29 -15.85 -0.40
C ARG A 217 11.55 -14.80 0.44
N ALA A 218 12.16 -13.64 0.68
CA ALA A 218 11.50 -12.52 1.37
C ALA A 218 10.33 -11.94 0.55
N ASN A 219 10.50 -11.82 -0.77
CA ASN A 219 9.42 -11.39 -1.67
C ASN A 219 8.25 -12.39 -1.65
N GLN A 220 8.53 -13.70 -1.62
CA GLN A 220 7.50 -14.73 -1.47
C GLN A 220 6.73 -14.59 -0.15
N LEU A 221 7.43 -14.33 0.96
CA LEU A 221 6.79 -14.07 2.25
C LEU A 221 5.88 -12.83 2.19
N GLN A 222 6.33 -11.75 1.55
CA GLN A 222 5.54 -10.54 1.37
C GLN A 222 4.22 -10.82 0.62
N GLN A 223 4.26 -11.64 -0.43
CA GLN A 223 3.08 -12.08 -1.17
C GLN A 223 2.12 -12.90 -0.29
N GLU A 224 2.65 -13.78 0.57
CA GLU A 224 1.82 -14.54 1.52
C GLU A 224 1.15 -13.64 2.58
N ILE A 225 1.83 -12.59 3.03
CA ILE A 225 1.25 -11.56 3.93
C ILE A 225 0.11 -10.81 3.22
N GLU A 226 0.30 -10.40 1.97
CA GLU A 226 -0.74 -9.72 1.20
C GLU A 226 -1.96 -10.63 0.97
N ALA A 227 -1.72 -11.88 0.60
CA ALA A 227 -2.77 -12.86 0.39
C ALA A 227 -3.58 -13.10 1.68
N GLU A 228 -2.92 -13.19 2.83
CA GLU A 228 -3.58 -13.33 4.13
C GLU A 228 -4.40 -12.09 4.50
N ILE A 229 -3.88 -10.88 4.24
CA ILE A 229 -4.62 -9.63 4.45
C ILE A 229 -5.88 -9.62 3.60
N ARG A 230 -5.76 -9.97 2.32
CA ARG A 230 -6.89 -10.05 1.39
C ARG A 230 -7.95 -11.04 1.87
N ARG A 231 -7.53 -12.25 2.29
CA ARG A 231 -8.43 -13.26 2.87
C ARG A 231 -9.23 -12.72 4.05
N ARG A 232 -8.58 -11.98 4.97
CA ARG A 232 -9.27 -11.40 6.14
C ARG A 232 -10.21 -10.27 5.77
N LEU A 233 -9.84 -9.41 4.83
CA LEU A 233 -10.72 -8.35 4.35
C LEU A 233 -11.95 -8.90 3.63
N VAL A 234 -11.78 -9.97 2.86
CA VAL A 234 -12.89 -10.70 2.24
C VAL A 234 -13.76 -11.37 3.30
N ALA A 235 -13.17 -11.97 4.33
CA ALA A 235 -13.94 -12.57 5.43
C ALA A 235 -14.74 -11.53 6.24
N ASP A 236 -14.19 -10.32 6.43
CA ASP A 236 -14.85 -9.23 7.16
C ASP A 236 -15.94 -8.53 6.35
N ARG A 237 -15.64 -8.19 5.09
CA ARG A 237 -16.48 -7.32 4.25
C ARG A 237 -17.26 -8.07 3.17
N GLY A 238 -16.90 -9.32 2.89
CA GLY A 238 -17.42 -10.10 1.77
C GLY A 238 -16.68 -9.84 0.47
N VAL A 239 -16.76 -10.82 -0.44
CA VAL A 239 -16.11 -10.80 -1.76
C VAL A 239 -16.60 -9.60 -2.61
N GLU A 240 -17.91 -9.33 -2.57
CA GLU A 240 -18.52 -8.24 -3.34
C GLU A 240 -18.12 -6.84 -2.86
N ALA A 241 -17.96 -6.63 -1.54
CA ALA A 241 -17.52 -5.35 -1.00
C ALA A 241 -16.03 -5.11 -1.27
N MET A 242 -15.20 -6.17 -1.30
CA MET A 242 -13.83 -6.06 -1.78
C MET A 242 -13.79 -5.72 -3.27
N ALA A 243 -14.61 -6.37 -4.09
CA ALA A 243 -14.76 -6.05 -5.51
C ALA A 243 -15.36 -4.64 -5.76
N LYS A 244 -16.17 -4.10 -4.84
CA LYS A 244 -16.67 -2.70 -4.83
C LYS A 244 -15.70 -1.70 -4.21
N THR A 245 -14.85 -2.09 -3.28
CA THR A 245 -13.72 -1.22 -2.87
C THR A 245 -12.70 -1.12 -4.03
N LEU A 246 -12.69 -2.14 -4.89
CA LEU A 246 -12.12 -2.12 -6.25
C LEU A 246 -13.02 -1.40 -7.29
N ARG A 247 -14.30 -1.08 -7.01
CA ARG A 247 -15.30 -0.41 -7.90
C ARG A 247 -16.16 0.67 -7.19
N LYS A 248 -15.69 1.93 -7.25
CA LYS A 248 -16.36 3.25 -6.98
C LYS A 248 -17.29 3.41 -5.73
N PRO A 249 -17.03 4.41 -4.84
CA PRO A 249 -17.79 4.61 -3.58
C PRO A 249 -19.23 5.17 -3.75
N LEU A 250 -20.07 4.98 -2.71
CA LEU A 250 -21.48 5.44 -2.62
C LEU A 250 -21.60 6.96 -2.36
N PRO A 251 -22.67 7.66 -2.82
CA PRO A 251 -22.75 9.13 -2.74
C PRO A 251 -22.76 9.74 -1.34
N GLU A 252 -23.23 9.02 -0.32
CA GLU A 252 -23.21 9.47 1.08
C GLU A 252 -21.85 9.27 1.76
N ASP A 253 -21.03 8.36 1.24
CA ASP A 253 -19.64 8.11 1.64
C ASP A 253 -18.64 8.95 0.83
N VAL A 254 -19.13 9.70 -0.16
CA VAL A 254 -18.34 10.68 -0.89
C VAL A 254 -18.14 11.89 0.03
N ASP A 255 -16.91 12.09 0.46
CA ASP A 255 -16.49 13.32 1.12
C ASP A 255 -16.77 14.52 0.19
N PHE A 256 -17.71 15.39 0.59
CA PHE A 256 -18.11 16.59 -0.14
C PHE A 256 -16.94 17.48 -0.54
N MET A 257 -15.85 17.48 0.25
CA MET A 257 -14.69 18.33 0.00
C MET A 257 -13.77 17.77 -1.10
N HIS A 258 -13.95 16.50 -1.49
CA HIS A 258 -13.10 15.80 -2.47
C HIS A 258 -13.91 15.01 -3.53
N ALA A 259 -15.21 15.28 -3.65
CA ALA A 259 -16.13 14.63 -4.57
C ALA A 259 -15.88 15.00 -6.06
N SER A 260 -15.89 14.02 -6.96
CA SER A 260 -15.84 14.28 -8.41
C SER A 260 -17.15 14.93 -8.91
N ARG A 261 -17.10 15.50 -10.12
CA ARG A 261 -18.25 16.23 -10.71
C ARG A 261 -19.49 15.34 -10.92
N GLU A 262 -19.28 14.07 -11.26
CA GLU A 262 -20.33 13.06 -11.39
C GLU A 262 -20.92 12.66 -10.02
N GLU A 263 -20.07 12.50 -9.02
CA GLU A 263 -20.48 12.17 -7.65
C GLU A 263 -21.24 13.32 -7.00
N MET A 264 -20.81 14.57 -7.20
CA MET A 264 -21.54 15.76 -6.78
C MET A 264 -22.91 15.90 -7.45
N ALA A 265 -23.04 15.48 -8.72
CA ALA A 265 -24.33 15.47 -9.40
C ALA A 265 -25.27 14.41 -8.81
N SER A 266 -24.75 13.23 -8.48
CA SER A 266 -25.47 12.17 -7.78
C SER A 266 -25.95 12.62 -6.39
N LEU A 267 -25.06 13.25 -5.61
CA LEU A 267 -25.32 13.83 -4.29
C LEU A 267 -26.42 14.90 -4.33
N ARG A 268 -26.35 15.80 -5.30
CA ARG A 268 -27.33 16.89 -5.45
C ARG A 268 -28.73 16.38 -5.82
N LYS A 269 -28.80 15.30 -6.61
CA LYS A 269 -30.05 14.63 -7.00
C LYS A 269 -30.73 13.95 -5.80
N ALA A 270 -29.95 13.45 -4.85
CA ALA A 270 -30.43 12.84 -3.62
C ALA A 270 -30.95 13.87 -2.59
N ILE A 271 -30.30 15.04 -2.47
CA ILE A 271 -30.59 16.03 -1.41
C ILE A 271 -31.76 16.97 -1.74
N TRP A 272 -31.96 17.32 -3.02
CA TRP A 272 -32.93 18.35 -3.43
C TRP A 272 -34.40 18.13 -3.00
N PRO A 273 -34.95 16.90 -2.97
CA PRO A 273 -36.33 16.67 -2.50
C PRO A 273 -36.50 16.90 -0.99
N LEU A 274 -35.43 16.71 -0.21
CA LEU A 274 -35.44 16.80 1.25
C LEU A 274 -35.43 18.25 1.74
N THR A 275 -34.62 19.10 1.10
CA THR A 275 -34.56 20.53 1.42
C THR A 275 -35.89 21.23 1.16
N ARG A 276 -36.62 20.82 0.11
CA ARG A 276 -37.95 21.35 -0.21
C ARG A 276 -39.01 20.98 0.83
N LYS A 277 -38.95 19.76 1.41
CA LYS A 277 -39.82 19.34 2.51
C LYS A 277 -39.50 20.07 3.82
N LEU A 278 -38.22 20.38 4.06
CA LEU A 278 -37.78 21.11 5.26
C LEU A 278 -38.22 22.58 5.24
N ALA A 279 -38.05 23.25 4.10
CA ALA A 279 -38.44 24.66 3.93
C ALA A 279 -39.95 24.88 4.12
N ALA A 280 -40.78 23.95 3.63
CA ALA A 280 -42.24 24.01 3.80
C ALA A 280 -42.69 23.82 5.26
N ARG A 281 -41.86 23.19 6.11
CA ARG A 281 -42.13 23.01 7.55
C ARG A 281 -41.65 24.17 8.41
N LEU A 282 -40.60 24.89 7.99
CA LEU A 282 -40.04 26.03 8.72
C LEU A 282 -40.79 27.35 8.48
N GLN A 283 -41.66 27.40 7.46
CA GLN A 283 -42.51 28.57 7.17
C GLN A 283 -43.89 28.53 7.86
N ARG A 284 -44.15 27.52 8.71
CA ARG A 284 -45.33 27.43 9.59
C ARG A 284 -44.87 27.55 11.03
#